data_AF-A0A1S8FGG4-F1
#
_entry.id   AF-A0A1S8FGG4-F1
#
_cell.length_a   1.000
_cell.length_b   1.000
_cell.length_c   1.000
_cell.angle_alpha   90.00
_cell.angle_beta   90.00
_cell.angle_gamma   90.00
#
_symmetry.space_group_name_H-M   'P 1'
#
loop_
_entity.id
_entity.type
_entity.pdbx_description
1 polymer ?
#
loop_
_entity_poly.entity_id
_entity_poly.type
_entity_poly.pdbx_seq_one_letter_code
_entity_poly.pdbx_strand_id
1 'polypeptide(L)'
;MDANLLTPLFTLLGTLVGGLVTFAVNRQQFKHQIQALQQQYKTEFMAEETARHFLSHKSFTDRSFEVLKKHLGGFEDDELRKILVRAGAVRTYRDDDGEWWYLLSRMGERIEKMQQRG
;
A
#
# COMPACT_ATOMS: atom_id res chain seq x y z
N MET A 1 -47.52 34.93 9.37
CA MET A 1 -46.39 34.09 9.80
C MET A 1 -45.30 35.03 10.27
N ASP A 2 -44.85 34.89 11.51
CA ASP A 2 -43.95 35.86 12.15
C ASP A 2 -42.58 35.85 11.47
N ALA A 3 -42.11 37.03 11.06
CA ALA A 3 -40.84 37.20 10.37
C ALA A 3 -39.63 36.66 11.17
N ASN A 4 -39.80 36.43 12.48
CA ASN A 4 -38.78 35.92 13.40
C ASN A 4 -38.47 34.41 13.22
N LEU A 5 -39.34 33.62 12.59
CA LEU A 5 -39.10 32.18 12.35
C LEU A 5 -38.59 31.86 10.94
N LEU A 6 -38.72 32.80 10.00
CA LEU A 6 -38.27 32.62 8.62
C LEU A 6 -36.74 32.71 8.50
N THR A 7 -36.12 33.67 9.18
CA THR A 7 -34.66 33.86 9.21
C THR A 7 -33.88 32.62 9.70
N PRO A 8 -34.18 32.00 10.85
CA PRO A 8 -33.46 30.81 11.29
C PRO A 8 -33.68 29.60 10.36
N LEU A 9 -34.88 29.47 9.76
CA LEU A 9 -35.19 28.41 8.80
C LEU A 9 -34.34 28.54 7.52
N PHE A 10 -34.21 29.74 6.97
CA PHE A 10 -33.35 29.98 5.80
C PHE A 10 -31.86 29.78 6.10
N THR A 11 -31.40 30.15 7.30
CA THR A 11 -30.02 29.89 7.73
C THR A 11 -29.73 28.39 7.87
N LEU A 12 -30.67 27.61 8.41
CA LEU A 12 -30.57 26.16 8.48
C LEU A 12 -30.53 25.52 7.09
N LEU A 13 -31.41 25.95 6.19
CA LEU A 13 -31.40 25.48 4.80
C LEU A 13 -30.09 25.83 4.09
N GLY A 14 -29.60 27.06 4.26
CA GLY A 14 -28.34 27.51 3.66
C GLY A 14 -27.13 26.73 4.17
N THR A 15 -27.05 26.48 5.49
CA THR A 15 -25.97 25.67 6.08
C THR A 15 -26.05 24.21 5.65
N LEU A 16 -27.25 23.64 5.52
CA LEU A 16 -27.45 22.27 5.06
C LEU A 16 -27.03 22.10 3.59
N VAL A 17 -27.44 23.01 2.71
CA VAL A 17 -27.02 23.01 1.30
C VAL A 17 -25.51 23.24 1.18
N GLY A 18 -24.96 24.23 1.88
CA GLY A 18 -23.52 24.50 1.89
C GLY A 18 -22.71 23.31 2.42
N GLY A 19 -23.21 22.63 3.45
CA GLY A 19 -22.62 21.41 4.00
C GLY A 19 -22.63 20.25 2.99
N LEU A 20 -23.73 20.04 2.27
CA LEU A 20 -23.82 19.01 1.23
C LEU A 20 -22.87 19.27 0.07
N VAL A 21 -22.78 20.51 -0.41
CA VAL A 21 -21.84 20.91 -1.47
C VAL A 21 -20.40 20.69 -0.99
N THR A 22 -20.08 21.15 0.22
CA THR A 22 -18.75 20.96 0.81
C THR A 22 -18.39 19.48 0.96
N PHE A 23 -19.35 18.65 1.40
CA PHE A 23 -19.15 17.20 1.53
C PHE A 23 -18.86 16.55 0.16
N ALA A 24 -19.62 16.91 -0.87
CA ALA A 24 -19.41 16.40 -2.23
C ALA A 24 -18.04 16.81 -2.78
N VAL A 25 -17.67 18.10 -2.66
CA VAL A 25 -16.39 18.63 -3.13
C VAL A 25 -15.22 18.00 -2.37
N ASN A 26 -15.30 17.88 -1.04
CA ASN A 26 -14.25 17.23 -0.24
C ASN A 26 -14.02 15.77 -0.67
N ARG A 27 -15.10 15.04 -0.95
CA ARG A 27 -15.00 13.64 -1.39
C ARG A 27 -14.36 13.52 -2.77
N GLN A 28 -14.60 14.50 -3.65
CA GLN A 28 -13.95 14.56 -4.97
C GLN A 28 -12.47 14.96 -4.85
N GLN A 29 -12.15 15.99 -4.07
CA GLN A 29 -10.79 16.46 -3.83
C GLN A 29 -9.91 15.36 -3.24
N PHE A 30 -10.44 14.59 -2.28
CA PHE A 30 -9.71 13.47 -1.67
C PHE A 30 -9.28 12.41 -2.71
N LYS A 31 -10.16 12.08 -3.67
CA LYS A 31 -9.82 11.14 -4.74
C LYS A 31 -8.71 11.68 -5.64
N HIS A 32 -8.77 12.97 -6.01
CA HIS A 32 -7.74 13.59 -6.82
C HIS A 32 -6.39 13.65 -6.09
N GLN A 33 -6.38 13.93 -4.79
CA GLN A 33 -5.17 13.93 -3.99
C GLN A 33 -4.51 12.55 -3.95
N ILE A 34 -5.30 11.48 -3.76
CA ILE A 34 -4.77 10.09 -3.83
C ILE A 34 -4.17 9.80 -5.21
N GLN A 35 -4.89 10.16 -6.28
CA GLN A 35 -4.40 9.93 -7.65
C GLN A 35 -3.14 10.72 -7.96
N ALA A 36 -3.06 11.98 -7.53
CA ALA A 36 -1.88 12.83 -7.70
C ALA A 36 -0.68 12.24 -6.92
N LEU A 37 -0.91 11.75 -5.70
CA LEU A 37 0.13 11.09 -4.91
C LEU A 37 0.62 9.80 -5.58
N GLN A 38 -0.29 9.00 -6.14
CA GLN A 38 0.07 7.81 -6.93
C GLN A 38 0.85 8.16 -8.20
N GLN A 39 0.54 9.29 -8.86
CA GLN A 39 1.31 9.76 -10.00
C GLN A 39 2.70 10.27 -9.60
N GLN A 40 2.79 10.96 -8.46
CA GLN A 40 4.05 11.50 -7.95
C GLN A 40 5.03 10.39 -7.53
N TYR A 41 4.53 9.33 -6.89
CA TYR A 41 5.32 8.18 -6.43
C TYR A 41 5.10 6.93 -7.29
N LYS A 42 4.83 7.13 -8.59
CA LYS A 42 4.46 6.05 -9.50
C LYS A 42 5.55 4.98 -9.56
N THR A 43 6.83 5.38 -9.55
CA THR A 43 7.95 4.45 -9.60
C THR A 43 8.00 3.56 -8.36
N GLU A 44 7.90 4.15 -7.17
CA GLU A 44 7.97 3.43 -5.90
C GLU A 44 6.75 2.52 -5.69
N PHE A 45 5.56 2.99 -6.06
CA PHE A 45 4.34 2.20 -5.98
C PHE A 45 4.37 1.01 -6.94
N MET A 46 4.82 1.23 -8.18
CA MET A 46 4.97 0.14 -9.15
C MET A 46 6.04 -0.86 -8.71
N ALA A 47 7.14 -0.40 -8.11
CA ALA A 47 8.18 -1.27 -7.58
C ALA A 47 7.66 -2.12 -6.41
N GLU A 48 6.87 -1.52 -5.52
CA GLU A 48 6.21 -2.22 -4.42
C GLU A 48 5.21 -3.28 -4.91
N GLU A 49 4.37 -2.92 -5.88
CA GLU A 49 3.42 -3.84 -6.49
C GLU A 49 4.13 -5.01 -7.20
N THR A 50 5.21 -4.70 -7.92
CA THR A 50 6.05 -5.70 -8.59
C THR A 50 6.70 -6.63 -7.56
N ALA A 51 7.27 -6.09 -6.49
CA ALA A 51 7.86 -6.88 -5.41
C ALA A 51 6.84 -7.81 -4.76
N ARG A 52 5.64 -7.29 -4.47
CA ARG A 52 4.52 -8.08 -3.94
C ARG A 52 4.12 -9.19 -4.90
N HIS A 53 4.01 -8.90 -6.19
CA HIS A 53 3.68 -9.90 -7.21
C HIS A 53 4.72 -11.03 -7.25
N PHE A 54 6.00 -10.70 -7.30
CA PHE A 54 7.09 -11.69 -7.32
C PHE A 54 7.14 -12.57 -6.07
N LEU A 55 6.90 -11.98 -4.88
CA LEU A 55 6.88 -12.70 -3.61
C LEU A 55 5.57 -13.43 -3.35
N SER A 56 4.50 -13.16 -4.11
CA SER A 56 3.20 -13.87 -3.99
C SER A 56 3.15 -15.17 -4.81
N HIS A 57 4.21 -15.48 -5.58
CA HIS A 57 4.23 -16.63 -6.47
C HIS A 57 4.06 -17.96 -5.70
N LYS A 58 3.14 -18.83 -6.15
CA LYS A 58 2.73 -20.06 -5.44
C LYS A 58 3.88 -21.06 -5.20
N SER A 59 4.78 -21.20 -6.16
CA SER A 59 5.86 -22.20 -6.07
C SER A 59 6.89 -21.89 -5.00
N PHE A 60 7.03 -20.64 -4.55
CA PHE A 60 8.08 -20.24 -3.62
C PHE A 60 7.54 -19.27 -2.57
N THR A 61 7.66 -19.64 -1.30
CA THR A 61 7.26 -18.82 -0.15
C THR A 61 8.24 -17.70 0.13
N ASP A 62 9.49 -17.88 -0.27
CA ASP A 62 10.60 -16.97 -0.04
C ASP A 62 11.53 -16.89 -1.28
N ARG A 63 12.27 -15.78 -1.38
CA ARG A 63 13.20 -15.47 -2.48
C ARG A 63 14.50 -14.93 -1.92
N SER A 64 15.64 -15.27 -2.53
CA SER A 64 16.89 -14.63 -2.20
C SER A 64 16.88 -13.17 -2.68
N PHE A 65 17.61 -12.32 -1.95
CA PHE A 65 17.76 -10.91 -2.29
C PHE A 65 18.34 -10.73 -3.69
N GLU A 66 19.35 -11.53 -4.06
CA GLU A 66 19.96 -11.52 -5.39
C GLU A 66 18.96 -11.78 -6.52
N VAL A 67 18.01 -12.70 -6.32
CA VAL A 67 16.95 -12.97 -7.31
C VAL A 67 16.02 -11.77 -7.42
N LEU A 68 15.64 -11.16 -6.30
CA LEU A 68 14.78 -9.97 -6.29
C LEU A 68 15.46 -8.79 -6.97
N LYS A 69 16.74 -8.55 -6.68
CA LYS A 69 17.57 -7.50 -7.29
C LYS A 69 17.63 -7.64 -8.81
N LYS A 70 17.84 -8.87 -9.30
CA LYS A 70 17.87 -9.15 -10.74
C LYS A 70 16.55 -8.87 -11.46
N HIS A 71 15.41 -9.11 -10.81
CA HIS A 71 14.09 -8.98 -11.45
C HIS A 71 13.48 -7.58 -11.29
N LEU A 72 13.70 -6.92 -10.15
CA LEU A 72 13.20 -5.56 -9.91
C LEU A 72 14.09 -4.53 -10.60
N GLY A 73 15.42 -4.67 -10.49
CA GLY A 73 16.41 -3.84 -11.18
C GLY A 73 16.31 -2.33 -10.89
N GLY A 74 17.35 -1.55 -11.23
CA GLY A 74 17.28 -0.08 -11.21
C GLY A 74 17.16 0.58 -9.83
N PHE A 75 17.36 -0.17 -8.74
CA PHE A 75 17.41 0.33 -7.37
C PHE A 75 18.72 -0.08 -6.71
N GLU A 76 19.27 0.80 -5.87
CA GLU A 76 20.36 0.42 -4.99
C GLU A 76 19.89 -0.59 -3.94
N ASP A 77 20.83 -1.34 -3.34
CA ASP A 77 20.46 -2.45 -2.45
C ASP A 77 19.60 -1.98 -1.27
N ASP A 78 19.97 -0.87 -0.65
CA ASP A 78 19.20 -0.31 0.47
C ASP A 78 17.85 0.28 0.06
N GLU A 79 17.74 0.78 -1.17
CA GLU A 79 16.46 1.25 -1.72
C GLU A 79 15.52 0.07 -1.99
N LEU A 80 16.06 -1.00 -2.58
CA LEU A 80 15.32 -2.22 -2.81
C LEU A 80 14.83 -2.83 -1.49
N ARG A 81 15.68 -2.88 -0.46
CA ARG A 81 15.28 -3.33 0.89
C ARG A 81 14.13 -2.48 1.45
N LYS A 82 14.17 -1.15 1.29
CA LYS A 82 13.08 -0.25 1.70
C LYS A 82 11.78 -0.53 0.92
N ILE A 83 11.87 -0.80 -0.38
CA ILE A 83 10.71 -1.17 -1.21
C ILE A 83 10.11 -2.50 -0.75
N LEU A 84 10.96 -3.50 -0.45
CA LEU A 84 10.52 -4.80 0.06
C LEU A 84 9.79 -4.68 1.40
N VAL A 85 10.34 -3.88 2.34
CA VAL A 85 9.66 -3.57 3.61
C VAL A 85 8.31 -2.91 3.37
N ARG A 86 8.25 -1.93 2.47
CA ARG A 86 6.98 -1.25 2.11
C ARG A 86 5.96 -2.21 1.49
N ALA A 87 6.42 -3.19 0.71
CA ALA A 87 5.57 -4.23 0.13
C ALA A 87 5.01 -5.21 1.17
N GLY A 88 5.45 -5.12 2.44
CA GLY A 88 5.07 -6.05 3.51
C GLY A 88 5.93 -7.31 3.56
N ALA A 89 7.14 -7.25 3.00
CA ALA A 89 8.09 -8.35 3.06
C ALA A 89 8.95 -8.30 4.34
N VAL A 90 9.35 -9.48 4.81
CA VAL A 90 10.18 -9.70 5.99
C VAL A 90 11.49 -10.33 5.56
N ARG A 91 12.60 -9.80 6.10
CA ARG A 91 13.94 -10.32 5.89
C ARG A 91 14.24 -11.50 6.81
N THR A 92 14.93 -12.51 6.29
CA THR A 92 15.41 -13.68 7.02
C THR A 92 16.77 -14.11 6.47
N TYR A 93 17.55 -14.81 7.29
CA TYR A 93 18.84 -15.37 6.90
C TYR A 93 18.75 -16.89 6.96
N ARG A 94 19.41 -17.55 6.02
CA ARG A 94 19.56 -19.02 6.02
C ARG A 94 20.95 -19.41 6.54
N ASP A 95 21.18 -20.71 6.68
CA ASP A 95 22.43 -21.28 7.21
C ASP A 95 23.67 -20.90 6.39
N ASP A 96 23.49 -20.47 5.14
CA ASP A 96 24.52 -19.97 4.22
C ASP A 96 24.80 -18.47 4.34
N ASP A 97 24.24 -17.80 5.36
CA ASP A 97 24.21 -16.33 5.52
C ASP A 97 23.55 -15.60 4.32
N GLY A 98 22.80 -16.34 3.50
CA GLY A 98 22.05 -15.79 2.38
C GLY A 98 20.93 -14.90 2.89
N GLU A 99 20.78 -13.71 2.29
CA GLU A 99 19.66 -12.81 2.57
C GLU A 99 18.41 -13.28 1.79
N TRP A 100 17.33 -13.59 2.51
CA TRP A 100 16.06 -14.05 1.95
C TRP A 100 14.90 -13.18 2.41
N TRP A 101 13.87 -13.11 1.58
CA TRP A 101 12.68 -12.30 1.80
C TRP A 101 11.41 -13.08 1.51
N TYR A 102 10.38 -12.85 2.31
CA TYR A 102 9.04 -13.45 2.15
C TYR A 102 7.95 -12.46 2.55
N LEU A 103 6.72 -12.62 2.08
CA LEU A 103 5.61 -11.77 2.51
C LEU A 103 5.13 -12.15 3.91
N LEU A 104 4.94 -11.15 4.78
CA LEU A 104 4.38 -11.36 6.13
C LEU A 104 3.04 -12.11 6.08
N SER A 105 2.19 -11.78 5.09
CA SER A 105 0.90 -12.44 4.88
C SER A 105 1.00 -13.94 4.55
N ARG A 106 2.18 -14.42 4.13
CA ARG A 106 2.45 -15.83 3.79
C ARG A 106 3.24 -16.57 4.86
N MET A 107 3.39 -15.99 6.06
CA MET A 107 4.15 -16.61 7.14
C MET A 107 3.64 -18.01 7.50
N GLY A 108 2.32 -18.22 7.54
CA GLY A 108 1.72 -19.53 7.80
C GLY A 108 2.15 -20.60 6.78
N GLU A 109 1.99 -20.31 5.48
CA GLU A 109 2.42 -21.19 4.39
C GLU A 109 3.93 -21.51 4.45
N ARG A 110 4.74 -20.53 4.83
CA ARG A 110 6.19 -20.72 5.00
C ARG A 110 6.49 -21.70 6.13
N ILE A 111 5.85 -21.55 7.29
CA ILE A 111 6.05 -22.43 8.45
C ILE A 111 5.66 -23.86 8.09
N GLU A 112 4.51 -24.06 7.43
CA GLU A 112 4.05 -25.37 6.97
C GLU A 112 5.05 -26.03 6.01
N LYS A 113 5.55 -25.28 5.02
CA LYS A 113 6.57 -25.80 4.08
C LYS A 113 7.90 -26.13 4.75
N MET A 114 8.29 -25.41 5.80
CA MET A 114 9.50 -25.73 6.56
C MET A 114 9.31 -27.01 7.38
N GLN A 115 8.14 -27.21 7.99
CA GLN A 115 7.82 -28.44 8.74
C GLN A 115 7.75 -29.68 7.85
N GLN A 116 7.31 -29.55 6.59
CA GLN A 116 7.29 -30.66 5.63
C GLN A 116 8.68 -31.07 5.09
N ARG A 117 9.70 -30.22 5.30
CA ARG A 117 11.06 -30.43 4.79
C ARG A 117 12.04 -30.96 5.83
N GLY A 118 11.68 -30.89 7.11
CA GLY A 118 12.44 -31.45 8.24
C GLY A 118 11.93 -32.83 8.61
#